data_AF-A0A1Q9ABQ1-F1
#
_entry.id   AF-A0A1Q9ABQ1-F1
#
_cell.length_a   1.000
_cell.length_b   1.000
_cell.length_c   1.000
_cell.angle_alpha   90.00
_cell.angle_beta   90.00
_cell.angle_gamma   90.00
#
_symmetry.space_group_name_H-M   'P 1'
#
loop_
_entity.id
_entity.type
_entity.pdbx_description
1 polymer ?
#
loop_
_entity_poly.entity_id
_entity_poly.type
_entity_poly.pdbx_seq_one_letter_code
_entity_poly.pdbx_strand_id
1 'polypeptide(L)'
;MTHSALYLNPSEAARRLGVSAKTLRLYEQRGLLMPLRTSAGWRTYGPTEISRAKEILALRGLGLSLMAVERVLHGDVKCLEQVLAQQQAALEQGIGDTVAAVERIRLLRQSIAAGHIPSLCELAGLSKPVRDACLSLELPWPWDGERFELLDIRPITYIVGPLGSGKTRLAREIAAALPNAVFLGLDRLAEDGSPAHTRLDGDPGLKANVESALTWLVEEGGSPSEALTALLAWTEANEPACLVVDMVEQELDRATQEALISYLRLRCSPHRPLFLMTRSSSILDLEAVGSNEAILFCPANHGVPTVVQPYPGAPGYESLSTCLATPEVRARSHGVIAFRPTA
;
A
#
# COMPACT_ATOMS: atom_id res chain seq x y z
N MET A 1 -20.28 34.22 27.40
CA MET A 1 -20.93 32.96 26.97
C MET A 1 -20.58 32.70 25.52
N THR A 2 -19.71 31.74 25.23
CA THR A 2 -19.38 31.28 23.87
C THR A 2 -19.06 29.78 23.90
N HIS A 3 -20.08 28.95 24.11
CA HIS A 3 -19.94 27.49 24.17
C HIS A 3 -19.80 26.81 22.77
N SER A 4 -19.73 27.58 21.68
CA SER A 4 -19.77 27.06 20.30
C SER A 4 -18.39 26.83 19.66
N ALA A 5 -17.29 27.38 20.19
CA ALA A 5 -15.96 27.28 19.56
C ALA A 5 -15.15 26.02 19.95
N LEU A 6 -15.58 25.28 20.97
CA LEU A 6 -14.84 24.13 21.51
C LEU A 6 -15.29 22.79 20.94
N TYR A 7 -16.50 22.73 20.38
CA TYR A 7 -17.13 21.50 19.92
C TYR A 7 -17.40 21.58 18.42
N LEU A 8 -16.75 20.70 17.68
CA LEU A 8 -16.79 20.68 16.22
C LEU A 8 -17.81 19.66 15.73
N ASN A 9 -18.54 20.01 14.68
CA ASN A 9 -19.32 19.02 13.95
C ASN A 9 -18.39 18.07 13.16
N PRO A 10 -18.89 16.94 12.62
CA PRO A 10 -18.03 15.97 11.94
C PRO A 10 -17.23 16.54 10.77
N SER A 11 -17.81 17.46 9.99
CA SER A 11 -17.14 18.06 8.83
C SER A 11 -16.03 19.02 9.27
N GLU A 12 -16.27 19.80 10.32
CA GLU A 12 -15.27 20.71 10.90
C GLU A 12 -14.12 19.95 11.56
N ALA A 13 -14.43 18.89 12.31
CA ALA A 13 -13.46 18.03 12.94
C ALA A 13 -12.57 17.35 11.89
N ALA A 14 -13.18 16.78 10.84
CA ALA A 14 -12.52 16.15 9.71
C ALA A 14 -11.53 17.13 9.04
N ARG A 15 -12.00 18.34 8.70
CA ARG A 15 -11.17 19.39 8.11
C ARG A 15 -10.01 19.80 9.03
N ARG A 16 -10.25 19.93 10.33
CA ARG A 16 -9.22 20.32 11.31
C ARG A 16 -8.14 19.25 11.48
N LEU A 17 -8.51 17.98 11.33
CA LEU A 17 -7.63 16.83 11.48
C LEU A 17 -6.97 16.41 10.16
N GLY A 18 -7.40 16.97 9.02
CA GLY A 18 -6.89 16.59 7.70
C GLY A 18 -7.40 15.22 7.23
N VAL A 19 -8.54 14.76 7.75
CA VAL A 19 -9.15 13.45 7.44
C VAL A 19 -10.55 13.62 6.87
N SER A 20 -11.14 12.53 6.38
CA SER A 20 -12.53 12.48 5.98
C SER A 20 -13.47 12.29 7.17
N ALA A 21 -14.73 12.75 7.03
CA ALA A 21 -15.76 12.44 8.02
C ALA A 21 -16.09 10.93 8.08
N LYS A 22 -15.74 10.18 7.03
CA LYS A 22 -15.85 8.71 7.00
C LYS A 22 -14.85 8.08 7.97
N THR A 23 -13.63 8.60 8.08
CA THR A 23 -12.64 8.09 9.02
C THR A 23 -13.01 8.33 10.46
N LEU A 24 -13.55 9.50 10.80
CA LEU A 24 -14.03 9.74 12.16
C LEU A 24 -15.13 8.73 12.56
N ARG A 25 -15.96 8.30 11.60
CA ARG A 25 -16.94 7.21 11.82
C ARG A 25 -16.28 5.84 11.90
N LEU A 26 -15.24 5.58 11.13
CA LEU A 26 -14.47 4.34 11.21
C LEU A 26 -13.82 4.19 12.59
N TYR A 27 -13.22 5.25 13.13
CA TYR A 27 -12.64 5.25 14.47
C TYR A 27 -13.71 5.03 15.55
N GLU A 28 -14.90 5.62 15.40
CA GLU A 28 -16.04 5.33 16.28
C GLU A 28 -16.51 3.88 16.19
N GLN A 29 -16.63 3.34 14.98
CA GLN A 29 -17.03 1.94 14.76
C GLN A 29 -16.04 0.95 15.37
N ARG A 30 -14.75 1.31 15.41
CA ARG A 30 -13.68 0.52 16.03
C ARG A 30 -13.51 0.81 17.52
N GLY A 31 -14.36 1.65 18.12
CA GLY A 31 -14.26 2.02 19.54
C GLY A 31 -13.06 2.90 19.90
N LEU A 32 -12.26 3.31 18.92
CA LEU A 32 -11.05 4.12 19.11
C LEU A 32 -11.37 5.57 19.49
N LEU A 33 -12.51 6.08 19.00
CA LEU A 33 -12.96 7.45 19.18
C LEU A 33 -14.44 7.48 19.58
N MET A 34 -14.76 8.06 20.74
CA MET A 34 -16.14 8.19 21.19
C MET A 34 -16.62 9.64 21.04
N PRO A 35 -17.36 9.99 19.97
CA PRO A 35 -17.90 11.34 19.82
C PRO A 35 -18.96 11.61 20.87
N LEU A 36 -19.00 12.85 21.37
CA LEU A 36 -20.14 13.34 22.13
C LEU A 36 -21.36 13.48 21.21
N ARG A 37 -22.55 13.53 21.80
CA ARG A 37 -23.79 13.74 21.04
C ARG A 37 -24.55 14.94 21.59
N THR A 38 -25.05 15.77 20.67
CA THR A 38 -25.98 16.86 20.99
C THR A 38 -27.32 16.31 21.46
N SER A 39 -28.17 17.16 22.04
CA SER A 39 -29.54 16.78 22.44
C SER A 39 -30.40 16.25 21.29
N ALA A 40 -30.11 16.66 20.06
CA ALA A 40 -30.75 16.16 18.83
C ALA A 40 -30.10 14.88 18.27
N GLY A 41 -29.11 14.29 18.96
CA GLY A 41 -28.45 13.04 18.59
C GLY A 41 -27.29 13.17 17.59
N TRP A 42 -26.95 14.40 17.15
CA TRP A 42 -25.83 14.63 16.23
C TRP A 42 -24.48 14.51 16.92
N ARG A 43 -23.50 13.91 16.23
CA ARG A 43 -22.12 13.80 16.69
C ARG A 43 -21.47 15.17 16.84
N THR A 44 -20.72 15.35 17.92
CA THR A 44 -19.91 16.53 18.18
C THR A 44 -18.58 16.13 18.82
N TYR A 45 -17.51 16.85 18.48
CA TYR A 45 -16.14 16.52 18.87
C TYR A 45 -15.56 17.68 19.66
N GLY A 46 -15.37 17.48 20.96
CA GLY A 46 -14.72 18.40 21.86
C GLY A 46 -13.20 18.26 21.85
N PRO A 47 -12.50 19.03 22.71
CA PRO A 47 -11.05 19.01 22.78
C PRO A 47 -10.46 17.62 23.09
N THR A 48 -11.12 16.83 23.94
CA THR A 48 -10.74 15.45 24.28
C THR A 48 -10.80 14.53 23.07
N GLU A 49 -11.90 14.56 22.33
CA GLU A 49 -12.08 13.72 21.14
C GLU A 49 -11.11 14.13 20.03
N ILE A 50 -10.84 15.43 19.87
CA ILE A 50 -9.84 15.93 18.94
C ILE A 50 -8.42 15.50 19.34
N SER A 51 -8.08 15.50 20.64
CA SER A 51 -6.79 15.02 21.12
C SER A 51 -6.63 13.52 20.84
N ARG A 52 -7.64 12.73 21.17
CA ARG A 52 -7.67 11.28 20.89
C ARG A 52 -7.51 10.98 19.40
N ALA A 53 -8.20 11.72 18.54
CA ALA A 53 -8.07 11.57 17.10
C ALA A 53 -6.65 11.88 16.61
N LYS A 54 -5.95 12.87 17.20
CA LYS A 54 -4.55 13.17 16.88
C LYS A 54 -3.60 12.05 17.31
N GLU A 55 -3.82 11.42 18.47
CA GLU A 55 -3.04 10.26 18.91
C GLU A 55 -3.18 9.09 17.93
N ILE A 56 -4.42 8.78 17.53
CA ILE A 56 -4.71 7.76 16.52
C ILE A 56 -3.96 8.09 15.22
N LEU A 57 -4.05 9.34 14.74
CA LEU A 57 -3.37 9.76 13.51
C LEU A 57 -1.85 9.69 13.61
N ALA A 58 -1.27 10.06 14.75
CA ALA A 58 0.17 9.96 14.97
C ALA A 58 0.64 8.51 14.87
N LEU A 59 -0.07 7.58 15.52
CA LEU A 59 0.24 6.15 15.46
C LEU A 59 0.01 5.59 14.04
N ARG A 60 -1.05 6.00 13.35
CA ARG A 60 -1.26 5.65 11.93
C ARG A 60 -0.13 6.17 11.03
N GLY A 61 0.39 7.35 11.31
CA GLY A 61 1.54 7.93 10.61
C GLY A 61 2.85 7.16 10.81
N LEU A 62 2.95 6.35 11.87
CA LEU A 62 4.05 5.40 12.07
C LEU A 62 3.83 4.06 11.33
N GLY A 63 2.74 3.93 10.56
CA GLY A 63 2.41 2.72 9.79
C GLY A 63 1.62 1.67 10.56
N LEU A 64 1.17 1.94 11.80
CA LEU A 64 0.41 0.96 12.59
C LEU A 64 -0.95 0.64 11.96
N SER A 65 -1.35 -0.63 12.04
CA SER A 65 -2.72 -1.09 11.77
C SER A 65 -3.69 -0.43 12.77
N LEU A 66 -4.99 -0.31 12.46
CA LEU A 66 -5.96 0.21 13.45
C LEU A 66 -6.07 -0.68 14.69
N MET A 67 -5.78 -1.98 14.55
CA MET A 67 -5.72 -2.92 15.66
C MET A 67 -4.49 -2.69 16.54
N ALA A 68 -3.32 -2.49 15.93
CA ALA A 68 -2.10 -2.13 16.65
C ALA A 68 -2.27 -0.77 17.35
N VAL A 69 -2.91 0.20 16.70
CA VAL A 69 -3.31 1.47 17.34
C VAL A 69 -4.19 1.20 18.56
N GLU A 70 -5.21 0.33 18.44
CA GLU A 70 -6.05 -0.06 19.56
C GLU A 70 -5.24 -0.63 20.73
N ARG A 71 -4.36 -1.59 20.46
CA ARG A 71 -3.49 -2.23 21.46
C ARG A 71 -2.61 -1.22 22.18
N VAL A 72 -1.94 -0.33 21.42
CA VAL A 72 -1.09 0.72 21.98
C VAL A 72 -1.91 1.69 22.84
N LEU A 73 -3.09 2.10 22.38
CA LEU A 73 -3.99 2.98 23.14
C LEU A 73 -4.58 2.31 24.39
N HIS A 74 -4.56 0.98 24.48
CA HIS A 74 -4.90 0.19 25.67
C HIS A 74 -3.68 -0.14 26.56
N GLY A 75 -2.49 0.41 26.25
CA GLY A 75 -1.29 0.28 27.07
C GLY A 75 -0.38 -0.88 26.72
N ASP A 76 -0.51 -1.49 25.53
CA ASP A 76 0.45 -2.48 25.04
C ASP A 76 1.76 -1.81 24.59
N VAL A 77 2.65 -1.56 25.56
CA VAL A 77 3.95 -0.92 25.34
C VAL A 77 4.87 -1.78 24.45
N LYS A 78 4.68 -3.12 24.44
CA LYS A 78 5.50 -4.01 23.61
C LYS A 78 5.19 -3.82 22.12
N CYS A 79 3.92 -3.68 21.76
CA CYS A 79 3.52 -3.38 20.39
C CYS A 79 4.15 -2.07 19.90
N LEU A 80 4.15 -1.02 20.73
CA LEU A 80 4.78 0.26 20.39
C LEU A 80 6.30 0.14 20.25
N GLU A 81 6.98 -0.57 21.15
CA GLU A 81 8.43 -0.78 21.10
C GLU A 81 8.83 -1.52 19.82
N GLN A 82 8.13 -2.59 19.45
CA GLN A 82 8.39 -3.35 18.23
C GLN A 82 8.28 -2.48 16.97
N VAL A 83 7.28 -1.60 16.91
CA VAL A 83 7.11 -0.70 15.76
C VAL A 83 8.21 0.36 15.71
N LEU A 84 8.58 0.94 16.86
CA LEU A 84 9.69 1.91 16.92
C LEU A 84 11.03 1.27 16.55
N ALA A 85 11.29 0.03 17.01
CA ALA A 85 12.49 -0.72 16.66
C ALA A 85 12.57 -0.99 15.15
N GLN A 86 11.45 -1.32 14.52
CA GLN A 86 11.37 -1.50 13.07
C GLN A 86 11.60 -0.19 12.30
N GLN A 87 11.01 0.90 12.78
CA GLN A 87 11.23 2.22 12.18
C GLN A 87 12.69 2.65 12.30
N GLN A 88 13.32 2.39 13.45
CA GLN A 88 14.75 2.60 13.64
C GLN A 88 15.57 1.78 12.64
N ALA A 89 15.33 0.48 12.54
CA ALA A 89 16.05 -0.39 11.60
C ALA A 89 15.91 0.07 10.14
N ALA A 90 14.72 0.51 9.73
CA ALA A 90 14.49 1.06 8.38
C ALA A 90 15.27 2.36 8.14
N LEU A 91 15.32 3.25 9.14
CA LEU A 91 16.12 4.49 9.06
C LEU A 91 17.62 4.19 9.00
N GLU A 92 18.11 3.25 9.82
CA GLU A 92 19.51 2.80 9.82
C GLU A 92 19.90 2.18 8.47
N GLN A 93 19.04 1.35 7.89
CA GLN A 93 19.24 0.82 6.55
C GLN A 93 19.30 1.93 5.50
N GLY A 94 18.39 2.92 5.57
CA GLY A 94 18.40 4.08 4.68
C GLY A 94 19.68 4.92 4.80
N ILE A 95 20.25 5.04 6.00
CA ILE A 95 21.56 5.65 6.23
C ILE A 95 22.64 4.82 5.53
N GLY A 96 22.65 3.49 5.71
CA GLY A 96 23.59 2.59 5.05
C GLY A 96 23.56 2.71 3.52
N ASP A 97 22.37 2.71 2.93
CA ASP A 97 22.17 2.89 1.49
C ASP A 97 22.70 4.24 1.00
N THR A 98 22.49 5.30 1.79
CA THR A 98 22.96 6.66 1.47
C THR A 98 24.48 6.74 1.53
N VAL A 99 25.11 6.16 2.56
CA VAL A 99 26.57 6.09 2.68
C VAL A 99 27.17 5.32 1.50
N ALA A 100 26.60 4.17 1.14
CA ALA A 100 27.05 3.39 -0.01
C ALA A 100 26.91 4.15 -1.33
N ALA A 101 25.87 4.97 -1.50
CA ALA A 101 25.71 5.84 -2.67
C ALA A 101 26.80 6.93 -2.72
N VAL A 102 27.11 7.57 -1.58
CA VAL A 102 28.17 8.57 -1.50
C VAL A 102 29.53 7.98 -1.89
N GLU A 103 29.86 6.77 -1.42
CA GLU A 103 31.12 6.11 -1.78
C GLU A 103 31.20 5.76 -3.27
N ARG A 104 30.12 5.24 -3.86
CA ARG A 104 30.07 5.01 -5.32
C ARG A 104 30.31 6.31 -6.11
N ILE A 105 29.69 7.41 -5.71
CA ILE A 105 29.91 8.73 -6.33
C ILE A 105 31.37 9.17 -6.18
N ARG A 106 31.99 8.99 -5.00
CA ARG A 106 33.40 9.33 -4.76
C ARG A 106 34.33 8.57 -5.70
N LEU A 107 34.15 7.25 -5.81
CA LEU A 107 34.95 6.41 -6.71
C LEU A 107 34.80 6.84 -8.17
N LEU A 108 33.57 7.12 -8.62
CA LEU A 108 33.33 7.58 -10.00
C LEU A 108 33.99 8.93 -10.28
N ARG A 109 33.93 9.87 -9.32
CA ARG A 109 34.64 11.16 -9.42
C ARG A 109 36.16 10.99 -9.52
N GLN A 110 36.74 10.04 -8.77
CA GLN A 110 38.17 9.73 -8.86
C GLN A 110 38.54 9.12 -10.21
N SER A 111 37.71 8.22 -10.74
CA SER A 111 37.89 7.61 -12.07
C SER A 111 37.89 8.67 -13.19
N ILE A 112 36.94 9.60 -13.14
CA ILE A 112 36.89 10.76 -14.06
C ILE A 112 38.14 11.62 -13.95
N ALA A 113 38.58 11.92 -12.72
CA ALA A 113 39.80 12.71 -12.50
C ALA A 113 41.06 12.01 -13.03
N ALA A 114 41.07 10.68 -13.10
CA ALA A 114 42.13 9.87 -13.70
C ALA A 114 42.01 9.74 -15.24
N GLY A 115 41.07 10.45 -15.88
CA GLY A 115 40.91 10.47 -17.34
C GLY A 115 40.03 9.36 -17.92
N HIS A 116 39.38 8.56 -17.08
CA HIS A 116 38.44 7.53 -17.54
C HIS A 116 37.04 8.13 -17.70
N ILE A 117 36.40 7.88 -18.83
CA ILE A 117 35.01 8.28 -19.07
C ILE A 117 34.13 7.12 -18.58
N PRO A 118 33.31 7.32 -17.54
CA PRO A 118 32.46 6.25 -17.03
C PRO A 118 31.39 5.88 -18.05
N SER A 119 31.14 4.58 -18.16
CA SER A 119 30.11 4.00 -19.01
C SER A 119 28.70 4.35 -18.51
N LEU A 120 27.70 4.24 -19.39
CA LEU A 120 26.30 4.41 -19.01
C LEU A 120 25.86 3.42 -17.92
N CYS A 121 26.44 2.22 -17.87
CA CYS A 121 26.17 1.23 -16.81
C CYS A 121 26.75 1.65 -15.45
N GLU A 122 27.95 2.25 -15.41
CA GLU A 122 28.55 2.75 -14.18
C GLU A 122 27.82 3.99 -13.64
N LEU A 123 27.33 4.85 -14.55
CA LEU A 123 26.48 5.98 -14.22
C LEU A 123 25.07 5.54 -13.76
N ALA A 124 24.49 4.52 -14.41
CA ALA A 124 23.23 3.92 -13.97
C ALA A 124 23.36 3.26 -12.59
N GLY A 125 24.54 2.76 -12.24
CA GLY A 125 24.87 2.26 -10.90
C GLY A 125 25.04 3.35 -9.83
N LEU A 126 24.89 4.64 -10.14
CA LEU A 126 24.89 5.75 -9.16
C LEU A 126 23.49 6.21 -8.74
N SER A 127 22.46 5.81 -9.48
CA SER A 127 21.09 6.07 -9.04
C SER A 127 20.83 5.29 -7.74
N LYS A 128 20.01 5.90 -6.87
CA LYS A 128 19.61 5.32 -5.58
C LYS A 128 19.10 3.88 -5.77
N PRO A 129 19.09 3.05 -4.71
CA PRO A 129 18.32 1.82 -4.77
C PRO A 129 16.87 2.16 -5.08
N VAL A 130 16.42 1.83 -6.29
CA VAL A 130 15.06 1.98 -6.85
C VAL A 130 14.27 3.14 -6.20
N ARG A 131 14.84 4.34 -6.21
CA ARG A 131 14.10 5.60 -6.04
C ARG A 131 14.08 6.42 -7.33
N ASP A 132 14.78 5.95 -8.36
CA ASP A 132 14.85 6.53 -9.71
C ASP A 132 14.66 5.45 -10.80
N ALA A 133 13.95 4.36 -10.51
CA ALA A 133 13.44 3.52 -11.60
C ALA A 133 12.36 4.34 -12.32
N CYS A 134 12.74 5.00 -13.40
CA CYS A 134 11.80 5.59 -14.33
C CYS A 134 11.26 4.46 -15.18
N LEU A 135 9.96 4.21 -15.05
CA LEU A 135 9.27 3.30 -15.94
C LEU A 135 8.65 4.14 -17.06
N SER A 136 9.12 3.93 -18.28
CA SER A 136 8.54 4.51 -19.49
C SER A 136 7.91 3.41 -20.33
N LEU A 137 6.62 3.53 -20.60
CA LEU A 137 5.82 2.57 -21.36
C LEU A 137 5.13 3.28 -22.53
N GLU A 138 5.06 2.61 -23.68
CA GLU A 138 4.04 2.91 -24.69
C GLU A 138 2.82 2.05 -24.36
N LEU A 139 1.73 2.69 -23.97
CA LEU A 139 0.58 1.98 -23.42
C LEU A 139 -0.20 1.26 -24.53
N PRO A 140 -0.51 -0.03 -24.38
CA PRO A 140 -1.33 -0.76 -25.34
C PRO A 140 -2.80 -0.31 -25.27
N TRP A 141 -3.67 -0.90 -26.08
CA TRP A 141 -5.12 -0.71 -25.95
C TRP A 141 -5.57 -0.91 -24.48
N PRO A 142 -6.36 0.00 -23.88
CA PRO A 142 -7.22 1.01 -24.50
C PRO A 142 -6.63 2.43 -24.65
N TRP A 143 -5.32 2.61 -24.51
CA TRP A 143 -4.68 3.93 -24.51
C TRP A 143 -4.00 4.30 -25.84
N ASP A 144 -4.23 3.53 -26.91
CA ASP A 144 -3.80 3.84 -28.27
C ASP A 144 -2.32 4.25 -28.46
N GLY A 145 -1.40 3.70 -27.67
CA GLY A 145 0.04 3.98 -27.77
C GLY A 145 0.51 5.22 -27.02
N GLU A 146 -0.34 5.85 -26.21
CA GLU A 146 0.04 6.98 -25.35
C GLU A 146 1.23 6.64 -24.45
N ARG A 147 2.12 7.61 -24.26
CA ARG A 147 3.28 7.43 -23.40
C ARG A 147 2.91 7.60 -21.94
N PHE A 148 3.33 6.65 -21.13
CA PHE A 148 3.19 6.69 -19.68
C PHE A 148 4.54 6.62 -19.01
N GLU A 149 4.79 7.58 -18.13
CA GLU A 149 6.00 7.64 -17.32
C GLU A 149 5.63 7.61 -15.85
N LEU A 150 6.25 6.68 -15.12
CA LEU A 150 6.22 6.66 -13.67
C LEU A 150 7.61 7.01 -13.15
N LEU A 151 7.72 8.23 -12.64
CA LEU A 151 8.91 8.74 -11.98
C LEU A 151 8.84 8.33 -10.49
N ASP A 152 9.94 7.83 -9.93
CA ASP A 152 10.06 7.46 -8.51
C ASP A 152 9.10 6.34 -8.07
N ILE A 153 9.39 5.10 -8.51
CA ILE A 153 8.67 3.90 -8.08
C ILE A 153 8.80 3.74 -6.56
N ARG A 154 7.67 3.85 -5.87
CA ARG A 154 7.59 3.68 -4.41
C ARG A 154 7.67 2.21 -4.01
N PRO A 155 8.20 1.89 -2.81
CA PRO A 155 8.21 0.52 -2.27
C PRO A 155 6.87 -0.20 -2.39
N ILE A 156 5.75 0.51 -2.21
CA ILE A 156 4.42 0.00 -2.51
C ILE A 156 3.74 0.98 -3.47
N THR A 157 3.28 0.49 -4.61
CA THR A 157 2.49 1.26 -5.58
C THR A 157 1.15 0.58 -5.80
N TYR A 158 0.06 1.24 -5.42
CA TYR A 158 -1.28 0.72 -5.63
C TYR A 158 -1.76 1.01 -7.04
N ILE A 159 -2.42 0.05 -7.68
CA ILE A 159 -3.07 0.24 -8.99
C ILE A 159 -4.58 0.10 -8.79
N VAL A 160 -5.31 1.19 -9.01
CA VAL A 160 -6.74 1.28 -8.75
C VAL A 160 -7.48 1.79 -9.98
N GLY A 161 -8.67 1.28 -10.20
CA GLY A 161 -9.55 1.76 -11.26
C GLY A 161 -10.83 0.94 -11.37
N PRO A 162 -11.88 1.48 -12.00
CA PRO A 162 -13.14 0.78 -12.20
C PRO A 162 -12.97 -0.45 -13.11
N LEU A 163 -14.01 -1.29 -13.18
CA LEU A 163 -14.01 -2.44 -14.09
C LEU A 163 -13.85 -1.96 -15.54
N GLY A 164 -13.00 -2.63 -16.32
CA GLY A 164 -12.77 -2.26 -17.73
C GLY A 164 -11.87 -1.04 -17.97
N SER A 165 -11.29 -0.43 -16.94
CA SER A 165 -10.35 0.73 -17.06
C SER A 165 -8.99 0.40 -17.69
N GLY A 166 -8.70 -0.88 -17.95
CA GLY A 166 -7.40 -1.31 -18.47
C GLY A 166 -6.35 -1.63 -17.41
N LYS A 167 -6.61 -1.38 -16.11
CA LYS A 167 -5.63 -1.58 -15.00
C LYS A 167 -4.85 -2.91 -15.02
N THR A 168 -5.49 -4.04 -15.36
CA THR A 168 -4.80 -5.35 -15.47
C THR A 168 -3.80 -5.38 -16.61
N ARG A 169 -4.09 -4.70 -17.73
CA ARG A 169 -3.12 -4.55 -18.82
C ARG A 169 -1.95 -3.69 -18.39
N LEU A 170 -2.22 -2.54 -17.78
CA LEU A 170 -1.16 -1.69 -17.22
C LEU A 170 -0.25 -2.49 -16.26
N ALA A 171 -0.83 -3.27 -15.35
CA ALA A 171 -0.07 -4.09 -14.42
C ALA A 171 0.82 -5.12 -15.11
N ARG A 172 0.34 -5.76 -16.19
CA ARG A 172 1.16 -6.68 -17.00
C ARG A 172 2.29 -5.97 -17.75
N GLU A 173 2.02 -4.79 -18.30
CA GLU A 173 3.06 -3.98 -18.96
C GLU A 173 4.14 -3.52 -17.97
N ILE A 174 3.75 -3.12 -16.75
CA ILE A 174 4.68 -2.81 -15.66
C ILE A 174 5.57 -4.03 -15.36
N ALA A 175 4.97 -5.22 -15.22
CA ALA A 175 5.73 -6.44 -14.97
C ALA A 175 6.64 -6.85 -16.14
N ALA A 176 6.24 -6.59 -17.38
CA ALA A 176 7.05 -6.92 -18.56
C ALA A 176 8.25 -5.97 -18.74
N ALA A 177 8.10 -4.71 -18.33
CA ALA A 177 9.13 -3.69 -18.51
C ALA A 177 10.15 -3.61 -17.37
N LEU A 178 9.79 -4.04 -16.16
CA LEU A 178 10.70 -4.03 -15.01
C LEU A 178 11.60 -5.28 -14.99
N PRO A 179 12.89 -5.14 -14.64
CA PRO A 179 13.84 -6.25 -14.65
C PRO A 179 13.49 -7.27 -13.56
N ASN A 180 13.46 -8.56 -13.94
CA ASN A 180 13.12 -9.67 -13.03
C ASN A 180 11.83 -9.42 -12.24
N ALA A 181 10.81 -8.84 -12.89
CA ALA A 181 9.49 -8.64 -12.31
C ALA A 181 8.54 -9.79 -12.68
N VAL A 182 7.63 -10.13 -11.77
CA VAL A 182 6.61 -11.15 -12.01
C VAL A 182 5.23 -10.57 -11.80
N PHE A 183 4.33 -10.85 -12.74
CA PHE A 183 2.90 -10.62 -12.59
C PHE A 183 2.25 -11.85 -11.94
N LEU A 184 1.74 -11.67 -10.72
CA LEU A 184 1.01 -12.67 -9.96
C LEU A 184 -0.50 -12.47 -10.15
N GLY A 185 -1.08 -13.26 -11.04
CA GLY A 185 -2.50 -13.21 -11.38
C GLY A 185 -3.42 -13.87 -10.35
N LEU A 186 -4.72 -13.96 -10.69
CA LEU A 186 -5.74 -14.64 -9.88
C LEU A 186 -5.61 -16.17 -9.92
N ASP A 187 -4.92 -16.68 -10.94
CA ASP A 187 -4.56 -18.08 -11.15
C ASP A 187 -3.53 -18.60 -10.13
N ARG A 188 -2.98 -17.73 -9.29
CA ARG A 188 -2.17 -18.12 -8.12
C ARG A 188 -2.90 -19.07 -7.16
N LEU A 189 -4.23 -19.10 -7.23
CA LEU A 189 -5.13 -19.96 -6.45
C LEU A 189 -5.76 -21.09 -7.29
N ALA A 190 -5.28 -21.34 -8.52
CA ALA A 190 -5.81 -22.43 -9.34
C ALA A 190 -5.70 -23.78 -8.60
N GLU A 191 -6.64 -24.69 -8.88
CA GLU A 191 -6.99 -25.92 -8.12
C GLU A 191 -5.82 -26.80 -7.68
N ASP A 192 -4.65 -26.65 -8.30
CA ASP A 192 -3.47 -27.48 -8.00
C ASP A 192 -2.64 -26.95 -6.82
N GLY A 193 -2.81 -25.70 -6.37
CA GLY A 193 -1.96 -25.04 -5.33
C GLY A 193 -0.45 -25.07 -5.64
N SER A 194 -0.10 -25.58 -6.83
CA SER A 194 1.20 -26.14 -7.18
C SER A 194 2.32 -25.09 -7.17
N PRO A 195 2.16 -23.85 -7.66
CA PRO A 195 3.29 -22.92 -7.69
C PRO A 195 3.73 -22.48 -6.29
N ALA A 196 2.79 -22.28 -5.37
CA ALA A 196 3.12 -21.88 -3.99
C ALA A 196 3.66 -23.07 -3.19
N HIS A 197 2.96 -24.21 -3.23
CA HIS A 197 3.40 -25.41 -2.52
C HIS A 197 4.74 -25.94 -3.05
N THR A 198 4.94 -25.99 -4.37
CA THR A 198 6.23 -26.39 -4.97
C THR A 198 7.37 -25.46 -4.55
N ARG A 199 7.14 -24.14 -4.45
CA ARG A 199 8.15 -23.19 -3.95
C ARG A 199 8.48 -23.43 -2.48
N LEU A 200 7.47 -23.65 -1.64
CA LEU A 200 7.65 -23.87 -0.20
C LEU A 200 8.31 -25.23 0.08
N ASP A 201 7.99 -26.26 -0.69
CA ASP A 201 8.58 -27.58 -0.57
C ASP A 201 10.04 -27.61 -1.10
N GLY A 202 10.34 -26.76 -2.08
CA GLY A 202 11.70 -26.61 -2.64
C GLY A 202 12.65 -25.72 -1.84
N ASP A 203 12.13 -24.88 -0.94
CA ASP A 203 12.93 -23.94 -0.13
C ASP A 203 12.46 -23.94 1.35
N PRO A 204 13.11 -24.73 2.22
CA PRO A 204 12.80 -24.78 3.65
C PRO A 204 12.97 -23.44 4.37
N GLY A 205 13.86 -22.56 3.89
CA GLY A 205 14.07 -21.23 4.47
C GLY A 205 12.90 -20.30 4.17
N LEU A 206 12.44 -20.29 2.91
CA LEU A 206 11.22 -19.59 2.52
C LEU A 206 10.00 -20.09 3.31
N LYS A 207 9.88 -21.41 3.50
CA LYS A 207 8.80 -21.99 4.29
C LYS A 207 8.79 -21.47 5.73
N ALA A 208 9.95 -21.44 6.40
CA ALA A 208 10.06 -20.89 7.75
C ALA A 208 9.73 -19.39 7.82
N ASN A 209 10.10 -18.61 6.80
CA ASN A 209 9.73 -17.19 6.71
C ASN A 209 8.21 -17.02 6.57
N VAL A 210 7.56 -17.82 5.71
CA VAL A 210 6.10 -17.79 5.54
C VAL A 210 5.37 -18.20 6.82
N GLU A 211 5.84 -19.24 7.53
CA GLU A 211 5.28 -19.65 8.82
C GLU A 211 5.40 -18.54 9.87
N SER A 212 6.54 -17.84 9.90
CA SER A 212 6.77 -16.69 10.79
C SER A 212 5.85 -15.50 10.43
N ALA A 213 5.67 -15.23 9.13
CA ALA A 213 4.78 -14.20 8.63
C ALA A 213 3.30 -14.51 8.99
N LEU A 214 2.86 -15.75 8.77
CA LEU A 214 1.52 -16.21 9.14
C LEU A 214 1.28 -16.07 10.64
N THR A 215 2.26 -16.41 11.48
CA THR A 215 2.16 -16.27 12.94
C THR A 215 1.92 -14.81 13.32
N TRP A 216 2.71 -13.88 12.78
CA TRP A 216 2.53 -12.44 13.01
C TRP A 216 1.16 -11.94 12.54
N LEU A 217 0.72 -12.38 11.35
CA LEU A 217 -0.57 -11.97 10.79
C LEU A 217 -1.75 -12.45 11.64
N VAL A 218 -1.65 -13.65 12.23
CA VAL A 218 -2.66 -14.17 13.17
C VAL A 218 -2.67 -13.40 14.49
N GLU A 219 -1.49 -13.00 14.99
CA GLU A 219 -1.40 -12.14 16.18
C GLU A 219 -2.02 -10.75 15.95
N GLU A 220 -1.96 -10.25 14.71
CA GLU A 220 -2.65 -9.03 14.25
C GLU A 220 -4.11 -9.29 13.82
N GLY A 221 -4.66 -10.46 14.18
CA GLY A 221 -6.07 -10.81 14.02
C GLY A 221 -6.49 -11.29 12.62
N GLY A 222 -5.53 -11.56 11.74
CA GLY A 222 -5.76 -12.26 10.48
C GLY A 222 -6.06 -13.75 10.67
N SER A 223 -6.60 -14.38 9.62
CA SER A 223 -6.89 -15.80 9.56
C SER A 223 -6.02 -16.46 8.50
N PRO A 224 -5.41 -17.63 8.78
CA PRO A 224 -4.64 -18.35 7.78
C PRO A 224 -5.59 -18.86 6.68
N SER A 225 -5.16 -18.75 5.43
CA SER A 225 -5.84 -19.31 4.27
C SER A 225 -4.84 -19.74 3.22
N GLU A 226 -5.28 -20.59 2.28
CA GLU A 226 -4.47 -20.96 1.13
C GLU A 226 -4.11 -19.72 0.30
N ALA A 227 -5.06 -18.79 0.14
CA ALA A 227 -4.83 -17.54 -0.56
C ALA A 227 -3.76 -16.65 0.08
N LEU A 228 -3.76 -16.58 1.42
CA LEU A 228 -2.73 -15.85 2.15
C LEU A 228 -1.37 -16.54 2.03
N THR A 229 -1.33 -17.86 2.16
CA THR A 229 -0.10 -18.66 2.05
C THR A 229 0.52 -18.52 0.66
N ALA A 230 -0.31 -18.58 -0.38
CA ALA A 230 0.11 -18.39 -1.76
C ALA A 230 0.71 -17.00 -1.98
N LEU A 231 0.10 -15.94 -1.45
CA LEU A 231 0.67 -14.59 -1.50
C LEU A 231 2.03 -14.51 -0.78
N LEU A 232 2.11 -15.05 0.43
CA LEU A 232 3.32 -15.00 1.26
C LEU A 232 4.48 -15.79 0.64
N ALA A 233 4.21 -16.90 -0.06
CA ALA A 233 5.24 -17.64 -0.79
C ALA A 233 5.95 -16.80 -1.86
N TRP A 234 5.31 -15.73 -2.35
CA TRP A 234 5.92 -14.76 -3.26
C TRP A 234 6.48 -13.54 -2.52
N THR A 235 5.79 -13.00 -1.52
CA THR A 235 6.27 -11.79 -0.83
C THR A 235 7.46 -12.07 0.09
N GLU A 236 7.58 -13.25 0.68
CA GLU A 236 8.70 -13.64 1.55
C GLU A 236 9.91 -14.20 0.79
N ALA A 237 9.76 -14.42 -0.52
CA ALA A 237 10.87 -14.89 -1.34
C ALA A 237 11.86 -13.76 -1.67
N ASN A 238 13.14 -14.12 -1.74
CA ASN A 238 14.20 -13.20 -2.16
C ASN A 238 14.13 -12.83 -3.66
N GLU A 239 13.46 -13.66 -4.47
CA GLU A 239 13.16 -13.41 -5.88
C GLU A 239 11.67 -13.63 -6.13
N PRO A 240 11.01 -12.83 -7.00
CA PRO A 240 11.56 -11.87 -7.98
C PRO A 240 11.97 -10.51 -7.39
N ALA A 241 12.68 -9.69 -8.17
CA ALA A 241 13.12 -8.34 -7.78
C ALA A 241 11.98 -7.32 -7.74
N CYS A 242 10.85 -7.60 -8.39
CA CYS A 242 9.63 -6.81 -8.32
C CYS A 242 8.42 -7.74 -8.43
N LEU A 243 7.35 -7.42 -7.69
CA LEU A 243 6.12 -8.21 -7.71
C LEU A 243 4.93 -7.33 -8.07
N VAL A 244 4.18 -7.73 -9.10
CA VAL A 244 2.92 -7.09 -9.48
C VAL A 244 1.78 -8.04 -9.18
N VAL A 245 0.94 -7.73 -8.20
CA VAL A 245 -0.11 -8.62 -7.69
C VAL A 245 -1.47 -8.16 -8.17
N ASP A 246 -2.20 -9.02 -8.89
CA ASP A 246 -3.60 -8.78 -9.22
C ASP A 246 -4.49 -9.07 -8.01
N MET A 247 -5.44 -8.18 -7.71
CA MET A 247 -6.39 -8.26 -6.60
C MET A 247 -5.77 -8.87 -5.33
N VAL A 248 -4.86 -8.13 -4.67
CA VAL A 248 -4.10 -8.63 -3.50
C VAL A 248 -5.01 -9.15 -2.38
N GLU A 249 -6.23 -8.62 -2.27
CA GLU A 249 -7.24 -9.03 -1.29
C GLU A 249 -8.06 -10.29 -1.64
N GLN A 250 -7.81 -10.95 -2.77
CA GLN A 250 -8.62 -12.08 -3.23
C GLN A 250 -8.67 -13.19 -2.17
N GLU A 251 -9.89 -13.61 -1.82
CA GLU A 251 -10.17 -14.66 -0.81
C GLU A 251 -9.61 -14.39 0.59
N LEU A 252 -9.32 -13.12 0.91
CA LEU A 252 -8.94 -12.69 2.25
C LEU A 252 -10.13 -12.03 2.95
N ASP A 253 -10.38 -12.40 4.20
CA ASP A 253 -11.32 -11.68 5.04
C ASP A 253 -10.80 -10.27 5.39
N ARG A 254 -11.67 -9.44 5.98
CA ARG A 254 -11.33 -8.05 6.31
C ARG A 254 -10.14 -7.91 7.27
N ALA A 255 -10.10 -8.71 8.33
CA ALA A 255 -9.04 -8.61 9.33
C ALA A 255 -7.71 -9.04 8.72
N THR A 256 -7.72 -10.10 7.91
CA THR A 256 -6.56 -10.57 7.16
C THR A 256 -6.05 -9.53 6.16
N GLN A 257 -6.92 -8.81 5.46
CA GLN A 257 -6.51 -7.71 4.58
C GLN A 257 -5.82 -6.57 5.35
N GLU A 258 -6.39 -6.15 6.49
CA GLU A 258 -5.83 -5.07 7.31
C GLU A 258 -4.47 -5.47 7.92
N ALA A 259 -4.35 -6.71 8.39
CA ALA A 259 -3.09 -7.28 8.88
C ALA A 259 -2.06 -7.39 7.75
N LEU A 260 -2.45 -7.90 6.57
CA LEU A 260 -1.56 -8.07 5.42
C LEU A 260 -0.95 -6.74 4.98
N ILE A 261 -1.75 -5.68 4.80
CA ILE A 261 -1.14 -4.43 4.33
C ILE A 261 -0.23 -3.80 5.38
N SER A 262 -0.55 -3.98 6.66
CA SER A 262 0.32 -3.54 7.76
C SER A 262 1.64 -4.31 7.73
N TYR A 263 1.58 -5.64 7.55
CA TYR A 263 2.76 -6.48 7.38
C TYR A 263 3.63 -6.04 6.19
N LEU A 264 3.02 -5.83 5.02
CA LEU A 264 3.74 -5.41 3.82
C LEU A 264 4.40 -4.05 4.00
N ARG A 265 3.75 -3.10 4.70
CA ARG A 265 4.36 -1.79 5.02
C ARG A 265 5.57 -1.92 5.92
N LEU A 266 5.52 -2.82 6.91
CA LEU A 266 6.64 -3.06 7.83
C LEU A 266 7.83 -3.79 7.17
N ARG A 267 7.60 -4.45 6.04
CA ARG A 267 8.61 -5.23 5.30
C ARG A 267 8.99 -4.65 3.95
N CYS A 268 8.34 -3.56 3.52
CA CYS A 268 8.60 -2.97 2.22
C CYS A 268 10.04 -2.45 2.14
N SER A 269 10.66 -2.67 0.99
CA SER A 269 12.03 -2.24 0.72
C SER A 269 12.04 -1.50 -0.61
N PRO A 270 12.76 -0.38 -0.75
CA PRO A 270 12.91 0.29 -2.03
C PRO A 270 13.49 -0.68 -3.07
N HIS A 271 14.42 -1.55 -2.68
CA HIS A 271 15.08 -2.51 -3.57
C HIS A 271 14.14 -3.56 -4.18
N ARG A 272 12.93 -3.74 -3.63
CA ARG A 272 11.96 -4.73 -4.09
C ARG A 272 10.54 -4.14 -4.11
N PRO A 273 10.20 -3.32 -5.12
CA PRO A 273 8.91 -2.66 -5.17
C PRO A 273 7.77 -3.66 -5.38
N LEU A 274 6.64 -3.35 -4.76
CA LEU A 274 5.38 -4.09 -4.86
C LEU A 274 4.34 -3.24 -5.58
N PHE A 275 3.79 -3.75 -6.67
CA PHE A 275 2.63 -3.16 -7.33
C PHE A 275 1.38 -3.93 -6.95
N LEU A 276 0.47 -3.31 -6.20
CA LEU A 276 -0.69 -3.98 -5.64
C LEU A 276 -1.96 -3.48 -6.33
N MET A 277 -2.58 -4.32 -7.15
CA MET A 277 -3.92 -4.05 -7.63
C MET A 277 -4.92 -4.31 -6.50
N THR A 278 -5.73 -3.31 -6.18
CA THR A 278 -6.75 -3.46 -5.15
C THR A 278 -7.98 -2.61 -5.42
N ARG A 279 -9.12 -3.10 -4.92
CA ARG A 279 -10.36 -2.30 -4.77
C ARG A 279 -10.83 -2.24 -3.33
N SER A 280 -10.02 -2.74 -2.38
CA SER A 280 -10.40 -2.83 -0.98
C SER A 280 -9.97 -1.59 -0.24
N SER A 281 -10.92 -0.96 0.47
CA SER A 281 -10.58 0.09 1.42
C SER A 281 -9.89 -0.44 2.70
N SER A 282 -9.84 -1.76 2.90
CA SER A 282 -9.07 -2.39 3.98
C SER A 282 -7.61 -2.60 3.62
N ILE A 283 -7.29 -2.71 2.32
CA ILE A 283 -5.92 -2.71 1.82
C ILE A 283 -5.44 -1.28 1.60
N LEU A 284 -6.18 -0.48 0.82
CA LEU A 284 -5.84 0.91 0.54
C LEU A 284 -6.72 1.83 1.39
N ASP A 285 -6.25 2.13 2.60
CA ASP A 285 -6.75 3.25 3.39
C ASP A 285 -6.02 4.52 2.96
N LEU A 286 -6.72 5.38 2.20
CA LEU A 286 -6.17 6.62 1.64
C LEU A 286 -5.54 7.52 2.70
N GLU A 287 -6.02 7.48 3.94
CA GLU A 287 -5.51 8.37 4.99
C GLU A 287 -4.26 7.84 5.69
N ALA A 288 -3.92 6.57 5.44
CA ALA A 288 -2.72 5.94 5.95
C ALA A 288 -1.63 5.77 4.89
N VAL A 289 -1.82 6.35 3.70
CA VAL A 289 -0.82 6.33 2.63
C VAL A 289 0.33 7.25 3.00
N GLY A 290 1.49 6.65 3.26
CA GLY A 290 2.72 7.35 3.62
C GLY A 290 3.59 7.74 2.43
N SER A 291 4.77 8.29 2.72
CA SER A 291 5.75 8.72 1.70
C SER A 291 6.40 7.58 0.91
N ASN A 292 6.29 6.35 1.42
CA ASN A 292 6.80 5.14 0.77
C ASN A 292 5.74 4.46 -0.13
N GLU A 293 4.61 5.12 -0.34
CA GLU A 293 3.48 4.59 -1.07
C GLU A 293 3.07 5.54 -2.20
N ALA A 294 2.64 4.98 -3.34
CA ALA A 294 2.06 5.74 -4.44
C ALA A 294 0.74 5.09 -4.89
N ILE A 295 -0.13 5.88 -5.52
CA ILE A 295 -1.40 5.41 -6.06
C ILE A 295 -1.46 5.75 -7.54
N LEU A 296 -1.53 4.73 -8.38
CA LEU A 296 -1.84 4.84 -9.80
C LEU A 296 -3.33 4.63 -10.03
N PHE A 297 -3.97 5.62 -10.63
CA PHE A 297 -5.38 5.57 -10.97
C PHE A 297 -5.56 5.40 -12.49
N CYS A 298 -6.28 4.35 -12.88
CA CYS A 298 -6.73 4.10 -14.24
C CYS A 298 -8.20 4.57 -14.37
N PRO A 299 -8.50 5.65 -15.11
CA PRO A 299 -9.85 6.18 -15.19
C PRO A 299 -10.78 5.36 -16.11
N ALA A 300 -12.10 5.50 -15.93
CA ALA A 300 -13.10 4.75 -16.70
C ALA A 300 -13.16 5.14 -18.20
N ASN A 301 -12.79 6.38 -18.51
CA ASN A 301 -12.79 6.93 -19.86
C ASN A 301 -11.54 6.55 -20.68
N HIS A 302 -10.74 5.62 -20.18
CA HIS A 302 -9.48 5.19 -20.81
C HIS A 302 -8.47 6.33 -21.02
N GLY A 303 -8.54 7.39 -20.21
CA GLY A 303 -7.45 8.35 -20.11
C GLY A 303 -6.17 7.68 -19.57
N VAL A 304 -5.03 8.28 -19.87
CA VAL A 304 -3.70 7.80 -19.41
C VAL A 304 -3.71 7.65 -17.88
N PRO A 305 -3.18 6.55 -17.32
CA PRO A 305 -3.08 6.37 -15.87
C PRO A 305 -2.28 7.50 -15.23
N THR A 306 -2.69 7.92 -14.03
CA THR A 306 -2.07 9.06 -13.33
C THR A 306 -1.75 8.72 -11.88
N VAL A 307 -0.71 9.35 -11.33
CA VAL A 307 -0.42 9.29 -9.90
C VAL A 307 -1.38 10.21 -9.15
N VAL A 308 -2.13 9.66 -8.20
CA VAL A 308 -3.12 10.41 -7.41
C VAL A 308 -2.60 10.64 -6.00
N GLN A 309 -2.68 11.88 -5.54
CA GLN A 309 -2.35 12.23 -4.16
C GLN A 309 -3.49 11.81 -3.21
N PRO A 310 -3.17 11.28 -2.02
CA PRO A 310 -4.15 10.66 -1.13
C PRO A 310 -4.90 11.67 -0.24
N TYR A 311 -5.29 12.84 -0.78
CA TYR A 311 -6.06 13.84 -0.03
C TYR A 311 -7.26 14.40 -0.81
N PRO A 312 -8.37 14.73 -0.13
CA PRO A 312 -9.54 15.34 -0.76
C PRO A 312 -9.19 16.60 -1.56
N GLY A 313 -9.72 16.68 -2.79
CA GLY A 313 -9.46 17.79 -3.71
C GLY A 313 -8.23 17.62 -4.61
N ALA A 314 -7.41 16.58 -4.42
CA ALA A 314 -6.38 16.24 -5.40
C ALA A 314 -7.01 15.76 -6.72
N PRO A 315 -6.38 16.03 -7.88
CA PRO A 315 -6.82 15.50 -9.17
C PRO A 315 -6.96 13.96 -9.12
N GLY A 316 -8.12 13.45 -9.52
CA GLY A 316 -8.41 12.00 -9.52
C GLY A 316 -8.82 11.40 -8.18
N TYR A 317 -8.69 12.13 -7.06
CA TYR A 317 -9.01 11.59 -5.72
C TYR A 317 -10.46 11.13 -5.57
N GLU A 318 -11.43 11.92 -6.04
CA GLU A 318 -12.84 11.56 -5.92
C GLU A 318 -13.21 10.33 -6.76
N SER A 319 -12.66 10.24 -7.98
CA SER A 319 -12.87 9.06 -8.83
C SER A 319 -12.18 7.82 -8.26
N LEU A 320 -10.99 7.98 -7.69
CA LEU A 320 -10.27 6.94 -6.98
C LEU A 320 -11.05 6.45 -5.76
N SER A 321 -11.55 7.37 -4.92
CA SER A 321 -12.23 7.03 -3.67
C SER A 321 -13.51 6.22 -3.91
N THR A 322 -14.24 6.50 -4.99
CA THR A 322 -15.42 5.72 -5.40
C THR A 322 -15.11 4.30 -5.88
N CYS A 323 -13.85 4.02 -6.27
CA CYS A 323 -13.43 2.68 -6.68
C CYS A 323 -13.14 1.74 -5.50
N LEU A 324 -12.95 2.31 -4.30
CA LEU A 324 -12.63 1.59 -3.07
C LEU A 324 -13.88 1.34 -2.23
N ALA A 325 -14.04 0.08 -1.82
CA ALA A 325 -15.17 -0.32 -0.98
C ALA A 325 -14.70 -1.30 0.12
N THR A 326 -15.48 -1.38 1.20
CA THR A 326 -15.18 -2.33 2.27
C THR A 326 -15.34 -3.77 1.77
N PRO A 327 -14.64 -4.75 2.37
CA PRO A 327 -14.76 -6.16 1.98
C PRO A 327 -16.22 -6.65 1.95
N GLU A 328 -17.05 -6.21 2.88
CA GLU A 328 -18.46 -6.63 2.98
C GLU A 328 -19.31 -6.06 1.83
N VAL A 329 -19.08 -4.81 1.42
CA VAL A 329 -19.75 -4.21 0.25
C VAL A 329 -19.32 -4.93 -1.02
N ARG A 330 -18.06 -5.32 -1.11
CA ARG A 330 -17.51 -6.01 -2.28
C ARG A 330 -17.99 -7.44 -2.42
N ALA A 331 -18.10 -8.18 -1.32
CA ALA A 331 -18.66 -9.52 -1.31
C ALA A 331 -20.06 -9.56 -1.93
N ARG A 332 -20.85 -8.49 -1.77
CA ARG A 332 -22.20 -8.35 -2.38
C ARG A 332 -22.18 -8.07 -3.88
N SER A 333 -21.07 -7.60 -4.42
CA SER A 333 -20.86 -7.31 -5.85
C SER A 333 -20.01 -8.35 -6.57
N HIS A 334 -19.48 -9.34 -5.84
CA HIS A 334 -18.72 -10.45 -6.39
C HIS A 334 -19.63 -11.28 -7.31
N GLY A 335 -19.31 -11.35 -8.59
CA GLY A 335 -20.09 -12.10 -9.60
C GLY A 335 -20.99 -11.26 -10.51
N VAL A 336 -21.07 -9.93 -10.35
CA VAL A 336 -21.74 -9.08 -11.34
C VAL A 336 -20.82 -8.90 -12.54
N ILE A 337 -20.91 -9.84 -13.48
CA ILE A 337 -20.30 -9.72 -14.81
C ILE A 337 -21.09 -8.65 -15.56
N ALA A 338 -20.45 -7.53 -15.89
CA ALA A 338 -21.01 -6.58 -16.84
C ALA A 338 -21.05 -7.25 -18.23
N PHE A 339 -22.17 -7.91 -18.54
CA PHE A 339 -22.42 -8.47 -19.85
C PHE A 339 -22.61 -7.31 -20.82
N ARG A 340 -21.69 -7.15 -21.78
CA ARG A 340 -21.88 -6.25 -22.91
C ARG A 340 -22.64 -7.05 -23.98
N PRO A 341 -23.83 -6.63 -24.44
CA PRO A 341 -24.46 -7.25 -25.59
C PRO A 341 -23.52 -7.09 -26.78
N THR A 342 -23.18 -8.18 -27.46
CA THR A 342 -22.52 -8.14 -28.76
C THR A 342 -23.45 -7.43 -29.75
N ALA A 343 -22.97 -6.33 -30.32
CA ALA A 343 -23.65 -5.61 -31.39
C ALA A 343 -23.57 -6.37 -32.72
#